data_AF-A0A956DB93-F1
#
_entry.id   AF-A0A956DB93-F1
#
_cell.length_a   1.000
_cell.length_b   1.000
_cell.length_c   1.000
_cell.angle_alpha   90.00
_cell.angle_beta   90.00
_cell.angle_gamma   90.00
#
_symmetry.space_group_name_H-M   'P 1'
#
loop_
_entity.id
_entity.type
_entity.pdbx_description
1 polymer ?
#
loop_
_entity_poly.entity_id
_entity_poly.type
_entity_poly.pdbx_seq_one_letter_code
_entity_poly.pdbx_strand_id
1 'polypeptide(L)'
;MAEGEKDNGALYVLLGCAGLLIVGLCVATGIGTWMVFEQTSSPVYGPTTPAPYVPPPTPVVPVPPTSPGAPGTPGGPGGPSVGPALPPPPSFAPPALVRATVEGIEGASPVAVGSACEFTVERHPEPSQPSGYWCRTQIVCGGRLLYGGPSAGYFPCTLSEGAPRTVVGRDVETTSSDTDAAMTLDTTTGELTVLDDASGPFGAYTVRARVVETR
;
A
#
# COMPACT_ATOMS: atom_id res chain seq x y z
N MET A 1 -10.75 -71.94 49.65
CA MET A 1 -10.29 -71.70 48.27
C MET A 1 -10.50 -70.22 48.01
N ALA A 2 -9.43 -69.43 48.04
CA ALA A 2 -9.49 -68.00 47.71
C ALA A 2 -9.14 -67.88 46.22
N GLU A 3 -10.13 -67.52 45.41
CA GLU A 3 -9.93 -67.20 44.00
C GLU A 3 -9.19 -65.86 43.92
N GLY A 4 -7.99 -65.89 43.34
CA GLY A 4 -7.15 -64.70 43.17
C GLY A 4 -7.77 -63.74 42.17
N GLU A 5 -7.99 -62.51 42.63
CA GLU A 5 -8.38 -61.37 41.81
C GLU A 5 -7.30 -61.09 40.76
N LYS A 6 -7.60 -61.34 39.49
CA LYS A 6 -6.67 -61.08 38.39
C LYS A 6 -6.62 -59.57 38.14
N ASP A 7 -5.43 -59.03 38.34
CA ASP A 7 -5.12 -57.61 38.18
C ASP A 7 -5.36 -57.16 36.72
N ASN A 8 -6.39 -56.33 36.52
CA ASN A 8 -6.80 -55.82 35.20
C ASN A 8 -5.95 -54.64 34.72
N GLY A 9 -4.94 -54.22 35.49
CA GLY A 9 -4.11 -53.06 35.17
C GLY A 9 -3.48 -53.13 33.77
N ALA A 10 -3.01 -54.30 33.36
CA ALA A 10 -2.42 -54.50 32.03
C ALA A 10 -3.39 -54.20 30.88
N LEU A 11 -4.68 -54.53 31.05
CA LEU A 11 -5.72 -54.28 30.04
C LEU A 11 -5.99 -52.77 29.87
N TYR A 12 -6.05 -52.03 30.98
CA TYR A 12 -6.28 -50.58 30.94
C TYR A 12 -5.11 -49.83 30.31
N VAL A 13 -3.86 -50.25 30.58
CA VAL A 13 -2.68 -49.66 29.94
C VAL A 13 -2.70 -49.89 28.42
N LEU A 14 -3.03 -51.11 27.97
CA LEU A 14 -3.13 -51.42 26.55
C LEU A 14 -4.26 -50.63 25.85
N LEU A 15 -5.43 -50.50 26.50
CA LEU A 15 -6.55 -49.69 25.99
C LEU A 15 -6.17 -48.20 25.90
N GLY A 16 -5.44 -47.67 26.89
CA GLY A 16 -4.96 -46.29 26.89
C GLY A 16 -3.97 -46.02 25.75
N CYS A 17 -3.00 -46.91 25.54
CA CYS A 17 -2.04 -46.78 24.44
C CYS A 17 -2.71 -46.85 23.06
N ALA A 18 -3.67 -47.77 22.88
CA ALA A 18 -4.42 -47.88 21.63
C ALA A 18 -5.25 -46.61 21.35
N GLY A 19 -5.91 -46.06 22.37
CA GLY A 19 -6.66 -44.80 22.25
C GLY A 19 -5.79 -43.61 21.85
N LEU A 20 -4.62 -43.46 22.47
CA LEU A 20 -3.66 -42.39 22.15
C LEU A 20 -3.15 -42.47 20.71
N LEU A 21 -2.87 -43.67 20.21
CA LEU A 21 -2.42 -43.86 18.83
C LEU A 21 -3.50 -43.48 17.82
N ILE A 22 -4.77 -43.84 18.07
CA ILE A 22 -5.89 -43.50 17.18
C ILE A 22 -6.10 -41.98 17.15
N VAL A 23 -6.12 -41.32 18.32
CA VAL A 23 -6.29 -39.85 18.39
C VAL A 23 -5.13 -39.13 17.70
N GLY A 24 -3.89 -39.56 17.94
CA GLY A 24 -2.71 -39.00 17.28
C GLY A 24 -2.77 -39.14 15.75
N LEU A 25 -3.19 -40.29 15.25
CA LEU A 25 -3.34 -40.52 13.81
C LEU A 25 -4.41 -39.60 13.19
N CYS A 26 -5.57 -39.45 13.85
CA CYS A 26 -6.64 -38.57 13.38
C CYS A 26 -6.20 -37.10 13.30
N VAL A 27 -5.48 -36.61 14.32
CA VAL A 27 -4.96 -35.23 14.33
C VAL A 27 -3.93 -35.02 13.23
N ALA A 28 -3.00 -35.97 13.05
CA ALA A 28 -1.97 -35.90 12.00
C ALA A 28 -2.61 -35.88 10.59
N THR A 29 -3.62 -36.72 10.35
CA THR A 29 -4.34 -36.71 9.06
C THR A 29 -5.12 -35.42 8.84
N GLY A 30 -5.76 -34.88 9.88
CA GLY A 30 -6.51 -33.61 9.78
C GLY A 30 -5.60 -32.45 9.38
N ILE A 31 -4.47 -32.28 10.07
CA ILE A 31 -3.48 -31.23 9.77
C ILE A 31 -2.93 -31.39 8.35
N GLY A 32 -2.58 -32.63 7.95
CA GLY A 32 -2.07 -32.91 6.61
C GLY A 32 -3.08 -32.54 5.52
N THR A 33 -4.36 -32.90 5.69
CA THR A 33 -5.40 -32.54 4.72
C THR A 33 -5.67 -31.03 4.65
N TRP A 34 -5.59 -30.33 5.78
CA TRP A 34 -5.78 -28.88 5.83
C TRP A 34 -4.67 -28.14 5.07
N MET A 35 -3.40 -28.53 5.28
CA MET A 35 -2.26 -27.94 4.57
C MET A 35 -2.32 -28.15 3.05
N VAL A 36 -2.83 -29.30 2.59
CA VAL A 36 -2.99 -29.56 1.14
C VAL A 36 -4.11 -28.69 0.54
N PHE A 37 -5.19 -28.44 1.29
CA PHE A 37 -6.33 -27.66 0.80
C PHE A 37 -5.99 -26.17 0.65
N GLU A 38 -5.19 -25.61 1.56
CA GLU A 38 -4.71 -24.22 1.43
C GLU A 38 -3.84 -24.01 0.19
N GLN A 39 -3.03 -24.99 -0.20
CA GLN A 39 -2.19 -24.89 -1.40
C GLN A 39 -3.00 -24.85 -2.72
N THR A 40 -4.17 -25.48 -2.76
CA THR A 40 -5.00 -25.50 -3.98
C THR A 40 -5.84 -24.25 -4.19
N SER A 41 -5.85 -23.31 -3.23
CA SER A 41 -6.70 -22.11 -3.30
C SER A 41 -6.04 -20.92 -3.99
N SER A 42 -4.84 -21.09 -4.57
CA SER A 42 -4.27 -20.04 -5.43
C SER A 42 -5.16 -19.86 -6.66
N PRO A 43 -5.79 -18.69 -6.86
CA PRO A 43 -6.50 -18.45 -8.11
C PRO A 43 -5.50 -18.64 -9.25
N VAL A 44 -5.81 -19.56 -10.15
CA VAL A 44 -5.07 -19.71 -11.39
C VAL A 44 -5.29 -18.43 -12.17
N TYR A 45 -4.36 -17.48 -12.02
CA TYR A 45 -4.20 -16.39 -12.96
C TYR A 45 -3.79 -17.02 -14.28
N GLY A 46 -4.80 -17.37 -15.09
CA GLY A 46 -4.57 -17.71 -16.48
C GLY A 46 -3.81 -16.57 -17.16
N PRO A 47 -3.04 -16.85 -18.23
CA PRO A 47 -2.38 -15.81 -18.99
C PRO A 47 -3.44 -14.78 -19.38
N THR A 48 -3.39 -13.60 -18.75
CA THR A 48 -4.26 -12.49 -19.09
C THR A 48 -3.87 -12.09 -20.49
N THR A 49 -4.62 -12.59 -21.47
CA THR A 49 -4.52 -12.10 -22.85
C THR A 49 -4.67 -10.59 -22.74
N PRO A 50 -3.64 -9.79 -23.11
CA PRO A 50 -3.74 -8.35 -22.99
C PRO A 50 -4.99 -7.92 -23.74
N ALA A 51 -5.90 -7.23 -23.03
CA ALA A 51 -7.08 -6.68 -23.66
C ALA A 51 -6.62 -5.89 -24.90
N PRO A 52 -7.29 -6.01 -26.06
CA PRO A 52 -6.97 -5.21 -27.21
C PRO A 52 -6.89 -3.75 -26.79
N TYR A 53 -5.78 -3.08 -27.10
CA TYR A 53 -5.64 -1.67 -26.83
C TYR A 53 -6.79 -0.93 -27.52
N VAL A 54 -7.74 -0.43 -26.73
CA VAL A 54 -8.75 0.50 -27.19
C VAL A 54 -8.12 1.88 -27.00
N PRO A 55 -7.79 2.60 -28.09
CA PRO A 55 -7.30 3.96 -27.94
C PRO A 55 -8.33 4.79 -27.17
N PRO A 56 -7.89 5.65 -26.24
CA PRO A 56 -8.81 6.54 -25.55
C PRO A 56 -9.57 7.37 -26.60
N PRO A 57 -10.89 7.61 -26.39
CA PRO A 57 -11.64 8.46 -27.29
C PRO A 57 -10.92 9.81 -27.39
N THR A 58 -10.60 10.22 -28.62
CA THR A 58 -10.04 11.54 -28.89
C THR A 58 -10.92 12.58 -28.18
N PRO A 59 -10.34 13.49 -27.38
CA PRO A 59 -11.09 14.57 -26.77
C PRO A 59 -11.86 15.30 -27.86
N VAL A 60 -13.19 15.28 -27.76
CA VAL A 60 -14.04 16.10 -28.61
C VAL A 60 -13.75 17.53 -28.19
N VAL A 61 -12.85 18.21 -28.92
CA VAL A 61 -12.63 19.64 -28.76
C VAL A 61 -13.98 20.30 -28.97
N PRO A 62 -14.56 20.97 -27.96
CA PRO A 62 -15.79 21.70 -28.14
C PRO A 62 -15.54 22.73 -29.24
N VAL A 63 -16.25 22.60 -30.36
CA VAL A 63 -16.22 23.61 -31.41
C VAL A 63 -16.72 24.89 -30.75
N PRO A 64 -15.91 25.95 -30.67
CA PRO A 64 -16.36 27.21 -30.08
C PRO A 64 -17.57 27.70 -30.90
N PRO A 65 -18.66 28.15 -30.25
CA PRO A 65 -19.78 28.73 -30.97
C PRO A 65 -19.27 29.90 -31.81
N THR A 66 -19.47 29.82 -33.13
CA THR A 66 -19.25 30.94 -34.06
C THR A 66 -20.18 32.08 -33.64
N SER A 67 -19.63 33.06 -32.91
CA SER A 67 -20.30 34.31 -32.60
C SER A 67 -20.55 35.10 -33.89
N PRO A 68 -21.81 35.46 -34.21
CA PRO A 68 -22.11 36.42 -35.25
C PRO A 68 -21.50 37.77 -34.87
N GLY A 69 -20.76 38.37 -35.81
CA GLY A 69 -20.13 39.68 -35.63
C GLY A 69 -21.14 40.75 -35.24
N ALA A 70 -20.90 41.41 -34.11
CA ALA A 70 -21.63 42.58 -33.70
C ALA A 70 -20.94 43.85 -34.23
N PRO A 71 -21.67 44.79 -34.84
CA PRO A 71 -21.17 46.11 -35.23
C PRO A 71 -20.71 46.93 -34.00
N GLY A 72 -19.61 47.65 -34.16
CA GLY A 72 -18.97 48.43 -33.11
C GLY A 72 -19.87 49.51 -32.50
N THR A 73 -19.81 49.63 -31.17
CA THR A 73 -20.32 50.76 -30.39
C THR A 73 -19.16 51.62 -29.87
N PRO A 74 -19.23 52.96 -29.98
CA PRO A 74 -18.26 53.87 -29.39
C PRO A 74 -18.57 54.17 -27.91
N GLY A 75 -17.53 54.15 -27.07
CA GLY A 75 -17.43 54.98 -25.86
C GLY A 75 -18.33 54.61 -24.67
N GLY A 76 -17.86 53.68 -23.83
CA GLY A 76 -18.37 53.48 -22.46
C GLY A 76 -17.26 53.69 -21.42
N PRO A 77 -17.36 54.68 -20.52
CA PRO A 77 -16.44 54.84 -19.40
C PRO A 77 -16.87 53.95 -18.23
N GLY A 78 -15.94 53.16 -17.69
CA GLY A 78 -16.10 52.44 -16.42
C GLY A 78 -16.22 50.92 -16.56
N GLY A 79 -15.17 50.26 -17.02
CA GLY A 79 -15.02 48.82 -16.82
C GLY A 79 -14.89 48.52 -15.32
N PRO A 80 -15.49 47.41 -14.83
CA PRO A 80 -15.41 47.04 -13.42
C PRO A 80 -13.95 46.88 -13.01
N SER A 81 -13.58 47.58 -11.93
CA SER A 81 -12.28 47.53 -11.29
C SER A 81 -11.89 46.06 -11.11
N VAL A 82 -10.87 45.62 -11.85
CA VAL A 82 -10.27 44.29 -11.69
C VAL A 82 -9.77 44.26 -10.25
N GLY A 83 -10.47 43.51 -9.39
CA GLY A 83 -10.08 43.36 -8.00
C GLY A 83 -8.62 42.91 -7.89
N PRO A 84 -7.97 43.12 -6.74
CA PRO A 84 -6.58 42.71 -6.54
C PRO A 84 -6.40 41.27 -7.03
N ALA A 85 -5.45 41.06 -7.95
CA ALA A 85 -5.12 39.73 -8.42
C ALA A 85 -4.88 38.85 -7.18
N LEU A 86 -5.58 37.72 -7.10
CA LEU A 86 -5.35 36.75 -6.04
C LEU A 86 -3.84 36.42 -6.01
N PRO A 87 -3.23 36.32 -4.84
CA PRO A 87 -1.83 35.93 -4.75
C PRO A 87 -1.64 34.62 -5.52
N PRO A 88 -0.53 34.48 -6.29
CA PRO A 88 -0.25 33.24 -6.99
C PRO A 88 -0.25 32.09 -5.97
N PRO A 89 -0.78 30.91 -6.34
CA PRO A 89 -0.77 29.76 -5.44
C PRO A 89 0.67 29.48 -4.99
N PRO A 90 0.86 29.03 -3.74
CA PRO A 90 2.19 28.72 -3.24
C PRO A 90 2.87 27.73 -4.18
N SER A 91 4.04 28.11 -4.69
CA SER A 91 4.89 27.21 -5.48
C SER A 91 5.34 26.09 -4.55
N PHE A 92 4.84 24.87 -4.76
CA PHE A 92 5.40 23.72 -4.07
C PHE A 92 6.85 23.52 -4.51
N ALA A 93 7.71 23.19 -3.55
CA ALA A 93 9.08 22.83 -3.84
C ALA A 93 9.14 21.57 -4.72
N PRO A 94 10.26 21.30 -5.41
CA PRO A 94 10.42 20.08 -6.19
C PRO A 94 10.16 18.81 -5.35
N PRO A 95 9.73 17.70 -5.95
CA PRO A 95 9.62 16.41 -5.26
C PRO A 95 10.94 16.03 -4.55
N ALA A 96 10.86 15.42 -3.36
CA ALA A 96 12.03 14.84 -2.70
C ALA A 96 12.23 13.41 -3.19
N LEU A 97 13.42 13.07 -3.67
CA LEU A 97 13.76 11.71 -4.10
C LEU A 97 14.32 10.94 -2.91
N VAL A 98 13.75 9.77 -2.61
CA VAL A 98 14.19 8.89 -1.51
C VAL A 98 14.65 7.57 -2.10
N ARG A 99 15.82 7.09 -1.65
CA ARG A 99 16.30 5.73 -1.92
C ARG A 99 16.44 4.97 -0.61
N ALA A 100 15.98 3.73 -0.62
CA ALA A 100 16.11 2.81 0.51
C ALA A 100 16.49 1.40 0.05
N THR A 101 16.93 0.56 0.98
CA THR A 101 17.23 -0.86 0.75
C THR A 101 16.46 -1.71 1.76
N VAL A 102 15.72 -2.72 1.28
CA VAL A 102 14.98 -3.64 2.17
C VAL A 102 15.96 -4.40 3.06
N GLU A 103 15.77 -4.31 4.37
CA GLU A 103 16.60 -5.00 5.38
C GLU A 103 15.85 -6.13 6.10
N GLY A 104 14.52 -6.12 6.10
CA GLY A 104 13.72 -7.17 6.74
C GLY A 104 12.35 -7.33 6.09
N ILE A 105 11.86 -8.57 6.09
CA ILE A 105 10.52 -8.91 5.59
C ILE A 105 9.84 -9.88 6.57
N GLU A 106 8.53 -9.78 6.67
CA GLU A 106 7.65 -10.71 7.40
C GLU A 106 6.38 -10.95 6.57
N GLY A 107 5.76 -12.12 6.75
CA GLY A 107 4.54 -12.50 6.04
C GLY A 107 4.73 -12.77 4.55
N ALA A 108 3.70 -12.54 3.75
CA ALA A 108 3.64 -12.83 2.31
C ALA A 108 4.26 -11.72 1.45
N SER A 109 5.41 -11.18 1.86
CA SER A 109 6.03 -10.03 1.19
C SER A 109 6.33 -10.31 -0.30
N PRO A 110 5.97 -9.39 -1.22
CA PRO A 110 6.20 -9.55 -2.66
C PRO A 110 7.63 -9.20 -3.10
N VAL A 111 8.51 -8.83 -2.17
CA VAL A 111 9.90 -8.41 -2.42
C VAL A 111 10.87 -9.15 -1.51
N ALA A 112 12.15 -9.16 -1.88
CA ALA A 112 13.21 -9.82 -1.11
C ALA A 112 14.06 -8.81 -0.32
N VAL A 113 14.69 -9.27 0.77
CA VAL A 113 15.75 -8.53 1.46
C VAL A 113 16.87 -8.18 0.46
N GLY A 114 17.41 -6.96 0.56
CA GLY A 114 18.37 -6.39 -0.38
C GLY A 114 17.76 -5.71 -1.60
N SER A 115 16.44 -5.79 -1.80
CA SER A 115 15.77 -5.07 -2.89
C SER A 115 15.92 -3.55 -2.71
N ALA A 116 16.25 -2.85 -3.78
CA ALA A 116 16.27 -1.39 -3.79
C ALA A 116 14.83 -0.84 -3.84
N CYS A 117 14.59 0.22 -3.07
CA CYS A 117 13.38 1.02 -3.11
C CYS A 117 13.72 2.43 -3.62
N GLU A 118 12.96 2.94 -4.58
CA GLU A 118 13.14 4.28 -5.12
C GLU A 118 11.77 4.93 -5.32
N PHE A 119 11.57 6.11 -4.73
CA PHE A 119 10.30 6.82 -4.78
C PHE A 119 10.48 8.32 -4.59
N THR A 120 9.49 9.09 -5.03
CA THR A 120 9.39 10.53 -4.80
C THR A 120 8.35 10.85 -3.75
N VAL A 121 8.59 11.92 -3.00
CA VAL A 121 7.63 12.49 -2.05
C VAL A 121 7.26 13.89 -2.51
N GLU A 122 5.98 14.11 -2.77
CA GLU A 122 5.45 15.34 -3.34
C GLU A 122 4.47 15.99 -2.38
N ARG A 123 4.52 17.32 -2.22
CA ARG A 123 3.50 18.03 -1.45
C ARG A 123 2.23 18.17 -2.28
N HIS A 124 1.10 17.87 -1.67
CA HIS A 124 -0.23 18.09 -2.22
C HIS A 124 -1.06 18.95 -1.26
N PRO A 125 -1.83 19.93 -1.75
CA PRO A 125 -2.73 20.72 -0.90
C PRO A 125 -3.69 19.81 -0.13
N GLU A 126 -3.89 20.08 1.16
CA GLU A 126 -4.90 19.42 1.96
C GLU A 126 -6.23 20.21 1.87
N PRO A 127 -7.30 19.67 1.26
CA PRO A 127 -8.52 20.45 1.02
C PRO A 127 -9.21 20.97 2.29
N SER A 128 -9.07 20.26 3.40
CA SER A 128 -9.63 20.61 4.71
C SER A 128 -8.82 21.68 5.45
N GLN A 129 -7.58 21.95 5.04
CA GLN A 129 -6.67 22.88 5.72
C GLN A 129 -6.04 23.83 4.70
N PRO A 130 -6.50 25.09 4.58
CA PRO A 130 -6.03 26.03 3.54
C PRO A 130 -4.52 26.28 3.49
N SER A 131 -3.83 26.09 4.61
CA SER A 131 -2.36 26.18 4.73
C SER A 131 -1.69 24.81 4.95
N GLY A 132 -2.48 23.74 5.03
CA GLY A 132 -2.01 22.38 5.23
C GLY A 132 -1.66 21.69 3.92
N TYR A 133 -0.94 20.59 4.04
CA TYR A 133 -0.58 19.74 2.93
C TYR A 133 -0.47 18.29 3.39
N TRP A 134 -0.71 17.39 2.47
CA TRP A 134 -0.31 15.99 2.58
C TRP A 134 0.94 15.76 1.73
N CYS A 135 1.68 14.71 2.06
CA CYS A 135 2.63 14.16 1.11
C CYS A 135 1.91 13.12 0.26
N ARG A 136 2.31 13.03 -0.99
CA ARG A 136 1.96 11.92 -1.87
C ARG A 136 3.22 11.15 -2.22
N THR A 137 3.16 9.82 -2.16
CA THR A 137 4.26 8.96 -2.61
C THR A 137 3.76 7.65 -3.24
N GLN A 138 4.65 7.00 -3.99
CA GLN A 138 4.44 5.66 -4.55
C GLN A 138 5.70 4.85 -4.30
N ILE A 139 5.64 3.94 -3.32
CA ILE A 139 6.83 3.20 -2.89
C ILE A 139 6.98 1.97 -3.75
N VAL A 140 8.03 1.97 -4.59
CA VAL A 140 8.37 0.84 -5.46
C VAL A 140 9.67 0.22 -4.97
N CYS A 141 9.61 -1.05 -4.59
CA CYS A 141 10.77 -1.84 -4.17
C CYS A 141 10.93 -3.06 -5.07
N GLY A 142 12.14 -3.30 -5.59
CA GLY A 142 12.40 -4.44 -6.48
C GLY A 142 11.48 -4.48 -7.72
N GLY A 143 10.99 -3.33 -8.18
CA GLY A 143 10.03 -3.22 -9.29
C GLY A 143 8.57 -3.55 -8.92
N ARG A 144 8.26 -3.74 -7.64
CA ARG A 144 6.89 -3.96 -7.12
C ARG A 144 6.40 -2.72 -6.39
N LEU A 145 5.19 -2.26 -6.70
CA LEU A 145 4.50 -1.22 -5.94
C LEU A 145 4.03 -1.80 -4.61
N LEU A 146 4.48 -1.22 -3.50
CA LEU A 146 4.13 -1.65 -2.15
C LEU A 146 3.14 -0.70 -1.46
N TYR A 147 3.22 0.60 -1.75
CA TYR A 147 2.36 1.62 -1.14
C TYR A 147 1.92 2.66 -2.17
N GLY A 148 0.69 3.12 -2.01
CA GLY A 148 0.06 4.13 -2.85
C GLY A 148 -0.35 3.61 -4.22
N GLY A 149 -0.34 4.51 -5.20
CA GLY A 149 -0.70 4.20 -6.60
C GLY A 149 -1.11 5.45 -7.36
N PRO A 150 -1.64 5.30 -8.59
CA PRO A 150 -2.03 6.44 -9.42
C PRO A 150 -3.03 7.40 -8.74
N SER A 151 -3.90 6.88 -7.88
CA SER A 151 -4.93 7.63 -7.16
C SER A 151 -4.85 7.55 -5.64
N ALA A 152 -3.78 6.98 -5.08
CA ALA A 152 -3.60 6.72 -3.63
C ALA A 152 -2.21 7.17 -3.15
N GLY A 153 -1.88 6.86 -1.89
CA GLY A 153 -0.57 7.14 -1.29
C GLY A 153 -0.43 8.54 -0.70
N TYR A 154 -1.52 9.08 -0.18
CA TYR A 154 -1.54 10.38 0.51
C TYR A 154 -1.42 10.16 2.00
N PHE A 155 -0.45 10.81 2.64
CA PHE A 155 -0.21 10.65 4.08
C PHE A 155 0.16 11.98 4.73
N PRO A 156 -0.19 12.18 6.02
CA PRO A 156 0.27 13.33 6.78
C PRO A 156 1.79 13.26 6.97
N CYS A 157 2.46 14.38 6.68
CA CYS A 157 3.92 14.42 6.69
C CYS A 157 4.46 15.82 7.05
N THR A 158 5.73 15.86 7.41
CA THR A 158 6.57 17.05 7.44
C THR A 158 7.70 16.88 6.43
N LEU A 159 7.79 17.80 5.47
CA LEU A 159 8.90 17.87 4.52
C LEU A 159 9.76 19.09 4.83
N SER A 160 11.04 18.89 5.10
CA SER A 160 12.03 19.94 5.34
C SER A 160 12.90 20.17 4.10
N GLU A 161 13.05 21.43 3.71
CA GLU A 161 13.80 21.86 2.51
C GLU A 161 15.33 21.97 2.74
N GLY A 162 15.84 21.44 3.85
CA GLY A 162 17.27 21.45 4.17
C GLY A 162 18.12 20.62 3.20
N ALA A 163 19.44 20.62 3.41
CA ALA A 163 20.37 19.72 2.73
C ALA A 163 21.07 18.84 3.79
N PRO A 164 20.74 17.54 3.91
CA PRO A 164 19.78 16.80 3.09
C PRO A 164 18.32 17.19 3.37
N ARG A 165 17.45 16.99 2.37
CA ARG A 165 16.00 17.13 2.56
C ARG A 165 15.53 16.01 3.48
N THR A 166 14.56 16.30 4.34
CA THR A 166 14.01 15.29 5.24
C THR A 166 12.50 15.19 5.10
N VAL A 167 12.01 13.98 5.17
CA VAL A 167 10.59 13.63 5.20
C VAL A 167 10.36 12.76 6.44
N VAL A 168 9.34 13.15 7.22
CA VAL A 168 8.82 12.37 8.34
C VAL A 168 7.31 12.30 8.19
N GLY A 169 6.71 11.12 8.16
CA GLY A 169 5.27 10.95 8.03
C GLY A 169 4.83 9.51 8.27
N ARG A 170 3.54 9.34 8.47
CA ARG A 170 2.95 8.04 8.77
C ARG A 170 1.54 7.93 8.21
N ASP A 171 1.27 6.81 7.58
CA ASP A 171 -0.05 6.32 7.25
C ASP A 171 -0.31 5.06 8.08
N VAL A 172 -1.40 5.03 8.83
CA VAL A 172 -1.69 3.95 9.79
C VAL A 172 -2.81 3.04 9.33
N GLU A 173 -3.56 3.47 8.33
CA GLU A 173 -4.66 2.70 7.76
C GLU A 173 -4.08 1.70 6.75
N THR A 174 -4.72 0.55 6.63
CA THR A 174 -4.31 -0.53 5.72
C THR A 174 -5.42 -0.76 4.69
N THR A 175 -5.15 -1.64 3.72
CA THR A 175 -6.01 -1.86 2.55
C THR A 175 -7.48 -2.09 2.91
N SER A 176 -7.78 -2.72 4.05
CA SER A 176 -9.14 -2.94 4.52
C SER A 176 -9.94 -1.66 4.84
N SER A 177 -9.27 -0.53 5.07
CA SER A 177 -9.87 0.77 5.37
C SER A 177 -9.92 1.70 4.15
N ASP A 178 -8.80 1.91 3.46
CA ASP A 178 -8.63 2.97 2.45
C ASP A 178 -7.91 2.52 1.17
N THR A 179 -7.74 1.21 0.99
CA THR A 179 -7.25 0.52 -0.22
C THR A 179 -5.74 0.55 -0.49
N ASP A 180 -4.93 1.15 0.39
CA ASP A 180 -3.47 1.07 0.38
C ASP A 180 -2.88 0.50 1.68
N ALA A 181 -1.63 0.05 1.59
CA ALA A 181 -0.90 -0.46 2.75
C ALA A 181 -0.66 0.66 3.78
N ALA A 182 -0.44 0.34 5.05
CA ALA A 182 0.09 1.31 6.02
C ALA A 182 1.57 1.59 5.74
N MET A 183 2.05 2.79 6.07
CA MET A 183 3.46 3.15 5.95
C MET A 183 3.97 4.03 7.09
N THR A 184 5.25 3.87 7.44
CA THR A 184 6.02 4.82 8.26
C THR A 184 7.27 5.23 7.48
N LEU A 185 7.52 6.53 7.34
CA LEU A 185 8.72 7.06 6.71
C LEU A 185 9.36 8.09 7.63
N ASP A 186 10.59 7.83 8.04
CA ASP A 186 11.43 8.77 8.77
C ASP A 186 12.84 8.75 8.19
N THR A 187 13.09 9.69 7.27
CA THR A 187 14.41 9.86 6.65
C THR A 187 15.49 10.36 7.61
N THR A 188 15.12 10.88 8.80
CA THR A 188 16.08 11.38 9.80
C THR A 188 16.70 10.24 10.60
N THR A 189 15.91 9.20 10.87
CA THR A 189 16.36 7.95 11.52
C THR A 189 16.74 6.87 10.51
N GLY A 190 16.41 7.10 9.23
CA GLY A 190 16.70 6.18 8.13
C GLY A 190 15.69 5.05 8.02
N GLU A 191 14.47 5.24 8.51
CA GLU A 191 13.42 4.21 8.59
C GLU A 191 12.42 4.35 7.44
N LEU A 192 12.13 3.21 6.79
CA LEU A 192 10.94 3.00 5.98
C LEU A 192 10.31 1.67 6.38
N THR A 193 9.03 1.70 6.76
CA THR A 193 8.23 0.50 7.01
C THR A 193 6.97 0.56 6.15
N VAL A 194 6.65 -0.53 5.46
CA VAL A 194 5.37 -0.74 4.76
C VAL A 194 4.71 -1.99 5.31
N LEU A 195 3.44 -1.91 5.67
CA LEU A 195 2.68 -3.00 6.26
C LEU A 195 1.35 -3.12 5.55
N ASP A 196 0.96 -4.33 5.17
CA ASP A 196 -0.35 -4.60 4.58
C ASP A 196 -1.03 -5.74 5.34
N ASP A 197 -2.36 -5.79 5.24
CA ASP A 197 -3.17 -6.80 5.90
C ASP A 197 -3.59 -7.92 4.93
N ALA A 198 -4.34 -8.91 5.44
CA ALA A 198 -4.74 -10.08 4.65
C ALA A 198 -5.69 -9.74 3.48
N SER A 199 -6.31 -8.57 3.46
CA SER A 199 -7.17 -8.10 2.37
C SER A 199 -6.38 -7.44 1.23
N GLY A 200 -5.10 -7.12 1.47
CA GLY A 200 -4.18 -6.58 0.49
C GLY A 200 -3.92 -7.51 -0.71
N PRO A 201 -3.50 -6.98 -1.87
CA PRO A 201 -3.24 -7.76 -3.08
C PRO A 201 -2.13 -8.81 -2.92
N PHE A 202 -1.27 -8.65 -1.91
CA PHE A 202 -0.20 -9.59 -1.59
C PHE A 202 -0.44 -10.34 -0.27
N GLY A 203 -1.61 -10.16 0.36
CA GLY A 203 -1.90 -10.64 1.71
C GLY A 203 -1.11 -9.89 2.79
N ALA A 204 -1.15 -10.41 4.02
CA ALA A 204 -0.52 -9.75 5.14
C ALA A 204 1.01 -9.80 5.05
N TYR A 205 1.67 -8.64 5.10
CA TYR A 205 3.13 -8.56 5.10
C TYR A 205 3.65 -7.33 5.85
N THR A 206 4.94 -7.36 6.18
CA THR A 206 5.69 -6.19 6.62
C THR A 206 7.03 -6.14 5.89
N VAL A 207 7.36 -4.98 5.33
CA VAL A 207 8.66 -4.68 4.70
C VAL A 207 9.30 -3.57 5.51
N ARG A 208 10.51 -3.83 6.03
CA ARG A 208 11.38 -2.84 6.65
C ARG A 208 12.55 -2.55 5.73
N ALA A 209 12.80 -1.28 5.47
CA ALA A 209 13.85 -0.80 4.61
C ALA A 209 14.61 0.34 5.28
N ARG A 210 15.91 0.40 4.99
CA ARG A 210 16.80 1.46 5.44
C ARG A 210 16.91 2.53 4.37
N VAL A 211 16.54 3.76 4.69
CA VAL A 211 16.78 4.91 3.81
C VAL A 211 18.30 5.13 3.73
N VAL A 212 18.82 5.14 2.51
CA VAL A 212 20.25 5.35 2.22
C VAL A 212 20.52 6.75 1.68
N GLU A 213 19.52 7.42 1.14
CA GLU A 213 19.69 8.72 0.51
C GLU A 213 18.36 9.49 0.37
N THR A 214 18.44 10.82 0.54
CA THR A 214 17.36 11.76 0.25
C THR A 214 17.91 12.98 -0.51
N ARG A 215 17.27 13.40 -1.60
CA ARG A 215 17.68 14.54 -2.45
C ARG A 215 16.51 15.46 -2.79
#